data_AF-A0A674JLU1-F1
#
_entry.id   AF-A0A674JLU1-F1
#
_cell.length_a   1.000
_cell.length_b   1.000
_cell.length_c   1.000
_cell.angle_alpha   90.00
_cell.angle_beta   90.00
_cell.angle_gamma   90.00
#
_symmetry.space_group_name_H-M   'P 1'
#
loop_
_entity.id
_entity.type
_entity.pdbx_description
1 polymer ?
#
loop_
_entity_poly.entity_id
_entity_poly.type
_entity_poly.pdbx_seq_one_letter_code
_entity_poly.pdbx_strand_id
1 'polypeptide(L)'
;MYSLPPPLQNIVVMKWKGKDLFDLVCRALGLRETWFFGLQYTIKGMYTWLKMDKKVLDQEIPKEDPVSFRFLAKFYPEKVEEELLQEITQHLFFLQVKKQILDEEIYCSPEATVLLASYAVQAKYGDYDPNFHEPGFLAQEELLPKRVSISHKRKIGWNLLVFPSVITVVLSRDEAKMNYLKIAQDLEMYGVNYFPIAVNSLILNLQPSEGQCFLILGAGDLELGFIGSLTIKPLDKKAEVFKFFSSQLKVNKLILQLCIGNHDLFMRRRKVDSIEIQQMKAQAREEKHHSLSFQMETQRLAREKQLREEAERAKEELERRLFQMEDEARQANEALVSIAVVCECHLALGEVKIY
;
A
#
# COMPACT_ATOMS: atom_id res chain seq x y z
N MET A 1 -15.83 7.79 5.40
CA MET A 1 -17.13 7.09 5.48
C MET A 1 -18.09 7.81 4.57
N TYR A 2 -18.78 7.11 3.67
CA TYR A 2 -19.81 7.69 2.81
C TYR A 2 -21.18 7.19 3.30
N SER A 3 -22.09 8.11 3.60
CA SER A 3 -23.46 7.80 4.05
C SER A 3 -24.49 8.31 3.03
N LEU A 4 -25.60 7.59 2.92
CA LEU A 4 -26.77 7.97 2.13
C LEU A 4 -27.67 8.91 2.94
N PRO A 5 -28.53 9.72 2.29
CA PRO A 5 -29.44 10.63 2.99
C PRO A 5 -30.49 9.87 3.84
N PRO A 6 -30.81 10.34 5.07
CA PRO A 6 -31.55 9.55 6.07
C PRO A 6 -32.93 8.98 5.66
N PRO A 7 -33.84 9.73 4.99
CA PRO A 7 -35.20 9.22 4.76
C PRO A 7 -35.26 8.10 3.71
N LEU A 8 -34.27 8.02 2.80
CA LEU A 8 -34.14 6.92 1.85
C LEU A 8 -33.45 5.69 2.49
N GLN A 9 -32.67 5.90 3.54
CA GLN A 9 -31.87 4.88 4.21
C GLN A 9 -32.76 3.84 4.93
N ASN A 10 -33.85 4.27 5.57
CA ASN A 10 -34.67 3.40 6.41
C ASN A 10 -35.76 2.59 5.68
N ILE A 11 -36.35 3.12 4.60
CA ILE A 11 -37.45 2.44 3.87
C ILE A 11 -36.92 1.33 2.96
N VAL A 12 -35.71 1.53 2.42
CA VAL A 12 -35.14 0.69 1.36
C VAL A 12 -34.42 -0.55 1.93
N VAL A 13 -33.69 -0.40 3.03
CA VAL A 13 -32.99 -1.50 3.74
C VAL A 13 -33.95 -2.61 4.21
N MET A 14 -35.22 -2.28 4.46
CA MET A 14 -36.22 -3.21 5.02
C MET A 14 -36.61 -4.39 4.10
N LYS A 15 -36.32 -4.32 2.78
CA LYS A 15 -36.64 -5.42 1.83
C LYS A 15 -35.44 -6.02 1.11
N TRP A 16 -34.27 -5.40 1.24
CA TRP A 16 -33.07 -5.77 0.50
C TRP A 16 -32.44 -7.09 0.96
N LYS A 17 -31.88 -7.82 -0.01
CA LYS A 17 -30.93 -8.90 0.22
C LYS A 17 -29.55 -8.32 0.55
N GLY A 18 -28.71 -9.12 1.18
CA GLY A 18 -27.31 -8.74 1.43
C GLY A 18 -26.58 -8.38 0.13
N LYS A 19 -26.93 -9.04 -0.98
CA LYS A 19 -26.43 -8.70 -2.31
C LYS A 19 -26.80 -7.28 -2.75
N ASP A 20 -28.05 -6.85 -2.57
CA ASP A 20 -28.51 -5.54 -3.06
C ASP A 20 -27.76 -4.39 -2.35
N LEU A 21 -27.53 -4.55 -1.05
CA LEU A 21 -26.73 -3.63 -0.23
C LEU A 21 -25.24 -3.65 -0.63
N PHE A 22 -24.67 -4.84 -0.86
CA PHE A 22 -23.28 -5.00 -1.28
C PHE A 22 -23.03 -4.40 -2.68
N ASP A 23 -23.89 -4.72 -3.66
CA ASP A 23 -23.82 -4.21 -5.03
C ASP A 23 -24.01 -2.68 -5.08
N LEU A 24 -24.74 -2.08 -4.12
CA LEU A 24 -24.79 -0.62 -3.98
C LEU A 24 -23.44 -0.05 -3.53
N VAL A 25 -22.81 -0.63 -2.49
CA VAL A 25 -21.50 -0.17 -2.00
C VAL A 25 -20.43 -0.31 -3.07
N CYS A 26 -20.40 -1.45 -3.79
CA CYS A 26 -19.46 -1.67 -4.89
C CYS A 26 -19.65 -0.64 -6.02
N ARG A 27 -20.89 -0.34 -6.42
CA ARG A 27 -21.18 0.71 -7.42
C ARG A 27 -20.78 2.11 -6.95
N ALA A 28 -21.04 2.45 -5.69
CA ALA A 28 -20.64 3.74 -5.12
C ALA A 28 -19.11 3.93 -5.04
N LEU A 29 -18.36 2.83 -4.97
CA LEU A 29 -16.89 2.83 -4.98
C LEU A 29 -16.27 2.63 -6.37
N GLY A 30 -17.06 2.40 -7.43
CA GLY A 30 -16.52 2.03 -8.75
C GLY A 30 -15.86 0.64 -8.80
N LEU A 31 -16.12 -0.21 -7.81
CA LEU A 31 -15.47 -1.50 -7.62
C LEU A 31 -16.14 -2.61 -8.46
N ARG A 32 -15.38 -3.24 -9.35
CA ARG A 32 -15.78 -4.39 -10.18
C ARG A 32 -15.25 -5.71 -9.62
N GLU A 33 -14.09 -5.70 -8.96
CA GLU A 33 -13.41 -6.87 -8.36
C GLU A 33 -14.08 -7.34 -7.06
N THR A 34 -15.40 -7.47 -7.09
CA THR A 34 -16.24 -7.66 -5.90
C THR A 34 -16.02 -9.00 -5.20
N TRP A 35 -15.45 -10.00 -5.89
CA TRP A 35 -15.24 -11.36 -5.38
C TRP A 35 -14.25 -11.46 -4.20
N PHE A 36 -13.42 -10.43 -3.97
CA PHE A 36 -12.55 -10.38 -2.79
C PHE A 36 -13.26 -9.92 -1.52
N PHE A 37 -14.37 -9.17 -1.63
CA PHE A 37 -14.91 -8.36 -0.54
C PHE A 37 -16.20 -8.92 0.08
N GLY A 38 -16.52 -8.40 1.26
CA GLY A 38 -17.81 -8.62 1.92
C GLY A 38 -18.15 -7.49 2.88
N LEU A 39 -19.40 -7.49 3.35
CA LEU A 39 -19.84 -6.65 4.45
C LEU A 39 -19.80 -7.46 5.74
N GLN A 40 -19.18 -6.90 6.78
CA GLN A 40 -19.07 -7.50 8.10
C GLN A 40 -19.76 -6.60 9.13
N TYR A 41 -20.44 -7.22 10.10
CA TYR A 41 -21.13 -6.54 11.20
C TYR A 41 -20.91 -7.33 12.50
N THR A 42 -21.12 -6.69 13.64
CA THR A 42 -20.93 -7.31 14.95
C THR A 42 -22.29 -7.77 15.51
N ILE A 43 -22.39 -9.00 15.99
CA ILE A 43 -23.57 -9.50 16.71
C ILE A 43 -23.11 -10.01 18.07
N LYS A 44 -23.57 -9.40 19.18
CA LYS A 44 -23.24 -9.84 20.55
C LYS A 44 -21.71 -10.01 20.76
N GLY A 45 -20.93 -9.07 20.25
CA GLY A 45 -19.45 -9.09 20.31
C GLY A 45 -18.76 -9.98 19.25
N MET A 46 -19.49 -10.75 18.45
CA MET A 46 -18.92 -11.61 17.41
C MET A 46 -19.00 -10.99 16.02
N TYR A 47 -17.88 -10.96 15.28
CA TYR A 47 -17.87 -10.54 13.89
C TYR A 47 -18.54 -11.57 12.98
N THR A 48 -19.51 -11.11 12.18
CA THR A 48 -20.29 -11.94 11.25
C THR A 48 -20.31 -11.31 9.87
N TRP A 49 -20.14 -12.11 8.82
CA TRP A 49 -20.26 -11.66 7.44
C TRP A 49 -21.73 -11.69 6.97
N LEU A 50 -22.13 -10.66 6.24
CA LEU A 50 -23.44 -10.55 5.62
C LEU A 50 -23.59 -11.61 4.52
N LYS A 51 -24.70 -12.33 4.54
CA LYS A 51 -25.04 -13.35 3.55
C LYS A 51 -25.78 -12.70 2.40
N MET A 52 -25.28 -12.92 1.19
CA MET A 52 -25.74 -12.24 -0.02
C MET A 52 -27.11 -12.74 -0.49
N ASP A 53 -27.44 -14.00 -0.21
CA ASP A 53 -28.69 -14.68 -0.56
C ASP A 53 -29.89 -14.28 0.33
N LYS A 54 -29.62 -13.90 1.59
CA LYS A 54 -30.64 -13.60 2.60
C LYS A 54 -30.97 -12.11 2.67
N LYS A 55 -32.18 -11.78 3.14
CA LYS A 55 -32.54 -10.38 3.46
C LYS A 55 -31.63 -9.83 4.55
N VAL A 56 -31.41 -8.52 4.55
CA VAL A 56 -30.60 -7.83 5.57
C VAL A 56 -31.27 -7.96 6.95
N LEU A 57 -32.59 -7.76 7.04
CA LEU A 57 -33.34 -7.89 8.30
C LEU A 57 -33.31 -9.30 8.91
N ASP A 58 -33.24 -10.35 8.08
CA ASP A 58 -33.36 -11.76 8.51
C ASP A 58 -32.05 -12.30 9.15
N GLN A 59 -31.06 -11.44 9.39
CA GLN A 59 -29.69 -11.84 9.75
C GLN A 59 -29.25 -11.42 11.17
N GLU A 60 -30.19 -11.22 12.10
CA GLU A 60 -29.88 -10.88 13.51
C GLU A 60 -29.00 -9.62 13.67
N ILE A 61 -29.02 -8.71 12.71
CA ILE A 61 -28.21 -7.48 12.71
C ILE A 61 -28.65 -6.58 13.88
N PRO A 62 -27.72 -5.94 14.64
CA PRO A 62 -28.08 -4.99 15.68
C PRO A 62 -29.01 -3.90 15.14
N LYS A 63 -30.07 -3.59 15.89
CA LYS A 63 -31.01 -2.51 15.59
C LYS A 63 -30.50 -1.18 16.13
N GLU A 64 -29.22 -0.91 15.88
CA GLU A 64 -28.56 0.36 16.16
C GLU A 64 -28.82 1.31 14.99
N ASP A 65 -29.05 2.60 15.26
CA ASP A 65 -29.23 3.62 14.22
C ASP A 65 -28.08 4.65 14.34
N PRO A 66 -27.17 4.75 13.36
CA PRO A 66 -27.12 3.99 12.10
C PRO A 66 -26.53 2.58 12.24
N VAL A 67 -27.07 1.63 11.47
CA VAL A 67 -26.53 0.26 11.38
C VAL A 67 -25.13 0.30 10.76
N SER A 68 -24.12 -0.11 11.52
CA SER A 68 -22.72 -0.05 11.10
C SER A 68 -22.24 -1.34 10.42
N PHE A 69 -21.81 -1.21 9.16
CA PHE A 69 -21.15 -2.28 8.40
C PHE A 69 -19.69 -1.91 8.07
N ARG A 70 -18.79 -2.89 8.18
CA ARG A 70 -17.40 -2.78 7.70
C ARG A 70 -17.30 -3.46 6.33
N PHE A 71 -16.97 -2.69 5.29
CA PHE A 71 -16.62 -3.25 3.98
C PHE A 71 -15.15 -3.67 4.01
N LEU A 72 -14.88 -4.97 3.88
CA LEU A 72 -13.56 -5.57 4.11
C LEU A 72 -13.27 -6.63 3.04
N ALA A 73 -11.99 -6.79 2.70
CA ALA A 73 -11.52 -7.96 1.97
C ALA A 73 -11.72 -9.21 2.85
N LYS A 74 -12.43 -10.19 2.31
CA LYS A 74 -12.75 -11.48 2.94
C LYS A 74 -11.85 -12.60 2.40
N PHE A 75 -11.45 -12.47 1.15
CA PHE A 75 -10.58 -13.41 0.44
C PHE A 75 -9.40 -12.64 -0.15
N TYR A 76 -8.22 -13.25 -0.12
CA TYR A 76 -6.96 -12.62 -0.53
C TYR A 76 -6.47 -13.22 -1.86
N PRO A 77 -5.74 -12.45 -2.69
CA PRO A 77 -5.10 -12.96 -3.90
C PRO A 77 -3.99 -13.98 -3.55
N GLU A 78 -3.73 -14.94 -4.45
CA GLU A 78 -2.51 -15.75 -4.49
C GLU A 78 -1.31 -14.89 -4.94
N LYS A 79 -1.54 -13.88 -5.80
CA LYS A 79 -0.53 -12.89 -6.20
C LYS A 79 -1.11 -11.49 -6.37
N VAL A 80 -0.69 -10.54 -5.54
CA VAL A 80 -1.30 -9.18 -5.54
C VAL A 80 -1.15 -8.44 -6.88
N GLU A 81 -0.02 -8.60 -7.57
CA GLU A 81 0.27 -7.87 -8.82
C GLU A 81 -0.44 -8.45 -10.06
N GLU A 82 -0.82 -9.73 -10.04
CA GLU A 82 -1.53 -10.39 -11.16
C GLU A 82 -3.06 -10.35 -11.00
N GLU A 83 -3.55 -10.21 -9.76
CA GLU A 83 -4.97 -10.33 -9.41
C GLU A 83 -5.67 -9.03 -8.99
N LEU A 84 -4.97 -7.99 -8.53
CA LEU A 84 -5.58 -6.72 -8.10
C LEU A 84 -5.49 -5.69 -9.23
N LEU A 85 -6.53 -5.61 -10.06
CA LEU A 85 -6.50 -4.90 -11.33
C LEU A 85 -6.80 -3.40 -11.21
N GLN A 86 -7.74 -3.01 -10.35
CA GLN A 86 -8.16 -1.61 -10.17
C GLN A 86 -7.41 -0.93 -9.01
N GLU A 87 -7.07 0.35 -9.18
CA GLU A 87 -6.46 1.19 -8.13
C GLU A 87 -7.29 1.21 -6.83
N ILE A 88 -8.63 1.27 -6.94
CA ILE A 88 -9.52 1.22 -5.76
C ILE A 88 -9.40 -0.11 -5.00
N THR A 89 -9.27 -1.24 -5.71
CA THR A 89 -9.08 -2.56 -5.10
C THR A 89 -7.74 -2.62 -4.38
N GLN A 90 -6.66 -2.20 -5.04
CA GLN A 90 -5.31 -2.13 -4.47
C GLN A 90 -5.29 -1.23 -3.23
N HIS A 91 -5.96 -0.07 -3.28
CA HIS A 91 -6.06 0.86 -2.16
C HIS A 91 -6.80 0.26 -0.96
N LEU A 92 -7.93 -0.42 -1.18
CA LEU A 92 -8.70 -1.06 -0.10
C LEU A 92 -7.91 -2.21 0.55
N PHE A 93 -7.23 -3.05 -0.25
CA PHE A 93 -6.32 -4.08 0.28
C PHE A 93 -5.17 -3.46 1.08
N PHE A 94 -4.52 -2.42 0.55
CA PHE A 94 -3.44 -1.71 1.25
C PHE A 94 -3.90 -1.17 2.61
N LEU A 95 -5.05 -0.49 2.68
CA LEU A 95 -5.57 0.04 3.94
C LEU A 95 -5.88 -1.07 4.95
N GLN A 96 -6.47 -2.18 4.51
CA GLN A 96 -6.78 -3.31 5.38
C GLN A 96 -5.50 -3.98 5.89
N VAL A 97 -4.60 -4.41 5.00
CA VAL A 97 -3.36 -5.10 5.37
C VAL A 97 -2.47 -4.22 6.25
N LYS A 98 -2.37 -2.91 5.95
CA LYS A 98 -1.67 -1.95 6.82
C LYS A 98 -2.27 -1.90 8.21
N LYS A 99 -3.60 -1.88 8.32
CA LYS A 99 -4.28 -1.91 9.62
C LYS A 99 -3.99 -3.21 10.38
N GLN A 100 -4.06 -4.37 9.72
CA GLN A 100 -3.80 -5.67 10.34
C GLN A 100 -2.36 -5.80 10.85
N ILE A 101 -1.37 -5.24 10.15
CA ILE A 101 0.03 -5.22 10.60
C ILE A 101 0.20 -4.29 11.82
N LEU A 102 -0.44 -3.11 11.82
CA LEU A 102 -0.38 -2.16 12.95
C LEU A 102 -1.13 -2.64 14.20
N ASP A 103 -2.28 -3.30 14.02
CA ASP A 103 -3.06 -3.94 15.08
C ASP A 103 -2.41 -5.24 15.61
N GLU A 104 -1.28 -5.67 15.03
CA GLU A 104 -0.53 -6.90 15.35
C GLU A 104 -1.30 -8.21 15.04
N GLU A 105 -2.33 -8.17 14.16
CA GLU A 105 -2.99 -9.36 13.59
C GLU A 105 -2.08 -10.14 12.63
N ILE A 106 -1.20 -9.43 11.91
CA ILE A 106 -0.19 -10.02 11.02
C ILE A 106 1.19 -9.73 11.60
N TYR A 107 1.92 -10.77 11.99
CA TYR A 107 3.29 -10.62 12.46
C TYR A 107 4.22 -10.12 11.33
N CYS A 108 5.10 -9.20 11.68
CA CYS A 108 6.11 -8.65 10.79
C CYS A 108 7.44 -8.46 11.55
N SER A 109 8.58 -8.69 10.90
CA SER A 109 9.89 -8.43 11.51
C SER A 109 10.13 -6.92 11.64
N PRO A 110 11.00 -6.44 12.57
CA PRO A 110 11.31 -5.01 12.68
C PRO A 110 11.82 -4.39 11.37
N GLU A 111 12.62 -5.13 10.60
CA GLU A 111 13.22 -4.69 9.35
C GLU A 111 12.15 -4.52 8.26
N ALA A 112 11.30 -5.53 8.07
CA ALA A 112 10.18 -5.48 7.13
C ALA A 112 9.15 -4.42 7.55
N THR A 113 8.93 -4.22 8.85
CA THR A 113 8.06 -3.15 9.38
C THR A 113 8.55 -1.76 8.96
N VAL A 114 9.85 -1.47 9.05
CA VAL A 114 10.42 -0.17 8.64
C VAL A 114 10.27 0.06 7.13
N LEU A 115 10.50 -0.98 6.32
CA LEU A 115 10.32 -0.91 4.87
C LEU A 115 8.83 -0.70 4.48
N LEU A 116 7.92 -1.39 5.15
CA LEU A 116 6.47 -1.19 4.96
C LEU A 116 6.04 0.23 5.38
N ALA A 117 6.59 0.75 6.49
CA ALA A 117 6.34 2.12 6.92
C ALA A 117 6.79 3.17 5.88
N SER A 118 7.91 2.94 5.18
CA SER A 118 8.34 3.87 4.12
C SER A 118 7.37 3.89 2.93
N TYR A 119 6.93 2.72 2.46
CA TYR A 119 5.91 2.66 1.40
C TYR A 119 4.56 3.25 1.84
N ALA A 120 4.16 3.07 3.10
CA ALA A 120 2.91 3.63 3.62
C ALA A 120 2.90 5.17 3.65
N VAL A 121 4.05 5.79 3.94
CA VAL A 121 4.20 7.26 3.87
C VAL A 121 4.24 7.74 2.42
N GLN A 122 5.00 7.09 1.52
CA GLN A 122 4.99 7.41 0.09
C GLN A 122 3.57 7.34 -0.50
N ALA A 123 2.80 6.31 -0.15
CA ALA A 123 1.41 6.15 -0.58
C ALA A 123 0.46 7.25 -0.07
N LYS A 124 0.78 7.91 1.06
CA LYS A 124 -0.04 8.94 1.69
C LYS A 124 0.37 10.36 1.27
N TYR A 125 1.66 10.67 1.34
CA TYR A 125 2.20 12.03 1.12
C TYR A 125 2.72 12.20 -0.32
N GLY A 126 3.23 11.15 -0.95
CA GLY A 126 4.02 11.24 -2.19
C GLY A 126 5.49 11.48 -1.89
N ASP A 127 6.22 12.00 -2.87
CA ASP A 127 7.67 12.24 -2.77
C ASP A 127 8.03 13.23 -1.66
N TYR A 128 9.18 13.02 -1.03
CA TYR A 128 9.69 13.87 0.03
C TYR A 128 10.25 15.21 -0.52
N ASP A 129 9.46 16.27 -0.39
CA ASP A 129 9.93 17.65 -0.58
C ASP A 129 10.43 18.27 0.76
N PRO A 130 11.71 18.64 0.90
CA PRO A 130 12.24 19.30 2.11
C PRO A 130 11.58 20.63 2.48
N ASN A 131 10.92 21.31 1.53
CA ASN A 131 10.27 22.61 1.76
C ASN A 131 8.89 22.48 2.42
N PHE A 132 8.25 21.32 2.32
CA PHE A 132 6.93 21.05 2.90
C PHE A 132 6.96 20.04 4.05
N HIS A 133 7.97 19.16 4.10
CA HIS A 133 8.09 18.11 5.11
C HIS A 133 9.07 18.50 6.23
N GLU A 134 8.62 19.40 7.10
CA GLU A 134 9.39 19.83 8.27
C GLU A 134 9.74 18.66 9.23
N PRO A 135 10.86 18.74 9.97
CA PRO A 135 11.23 17.74 10.98
C PRO A 135 10.10 17.48 11.98
N GLY A 136 9.56 16.25 11.96
CA GLY A 136 8.44 15.85 12.82
C GLY A 136 7.07 15.79 12.13
N PHE A 137 6.97 16.03 10.82
CA PHE A 137 5.68 15.93 10.08
C PHE A 137 4.93 14.59 10.22
N LEU A 138 5.63 13.51 10.60
CA LEU A 138 5.07 12.17 10.84
C LEU A 138 4.82 11.86 12.33
N ALA A 139 4.99 12.82 13.25
CA ALA A 139 4.89 12.58 14.70
C ALA A 139 3.49 12.14 15.18
N GLN A 140 2.44 12.43 14.39
CA GLN A 140 1.05 12.03 14.66
C GLN A 140 0.65 10.71 13.96
N GLU A 141 1.53 10.12 13.14
CA GLU A 141 1.20 8.96 12.32
C GLU A 141 1.50 7.63 13.04
N GLU A 142 0.52 6.74 13.08
CA GLU A 142 0.71 5.35 13.51
C GLU A 142 1.34 4.53 12.36
N LEU A 143 2.67 4.57 12.30
CA LEU A 143 3.49 3.92 11.26
C LEU A 143 4.07 2.56 11.67
N LEU A 144 4.17 2.28 12.99
CA LEU A 144 4.84 1.10 13.53
C LEU A 144 3.96 0.38 14.56
N PRO A 145 3.89 -0.96 14.56
CA PRO A 145 3.23 -1.73 15.61
C PRO A 145 3.85 -1.47 16.99
N LYS A 146 3.05 -1.62 18.04
CA LYS A 146 3.41 -1.24 19.41
C LYS A 146 4.68 -1.95 19.91
N ARG A 147 4.82 -3.25 19.62
CA ARG A 147 6.02 -4.05 19.94
C ARG A 147 7.31 -3.45 19.36
N VAL A 148 7.28 -3.09 18.08
CA VAL A 148 8.44 -2.50 17.37
C VAL A 148 8.70 -1.09 17.91
N SER A 149 7.64 -0.30 18.09
CA SER A 149 7.69 1.04 18.67
C SER A 149 8.38 1.05 20.04
N ILE A 150 8.01 0.15 20.96
CA ILE A 150 8.57 0.11 22.33
C ILE A 150 10.05 -0.33 22.31
N SER A 151 10.36 -1.43 21.62
CA SER A 151 11.70 -2.03 21.66
C SER A 151 12.75 -1.19 20.91
N HIS A 152 12.35 -0.50 19.83
CA HIS A 152 13.28 0.15 18.92
C HIS A 152 13.17 1.68 18.85
N LYS A 153 12.26 2.34 19.59
CA LYS A 153 12.08 3.82 19.60
C LYS A 153 13.39 4.62 19.72
N ARG A 154 14.38 4.11 20.45
CA ARG A 154 15.67 4.79 20.70
C ARG A 154 16.78 4.44 19.69
N LYS A 155 16.57 3.46 18.79
CA LYS A 155 17.44 3.13 17.64
C LYS A 155 16.83 3.60 16.31
N ILE A 156 15.53 3.39 16.11
CA ILE A 156 14.73 3.94 15.00
C ILE A 156 14.56 5.46 15.16
N GLY A 157 14.64 5.99 16.38
CA GLY A 157 14.56 7.43 16.69
C GLY A 157 15.67 8.33 16.12
N TRP A 158 16.46 7.82 15.18
CA TRP A 158 17.32 8.64 14.33
C TRP A 158 16.73 8.90 12.94
N ASN A 159 15.90 8.00 12.41
CA ASN A 159 15.62 7.91 10.98
C ASN A 159 14.29 7.16 10.74
N LEU A 160 13.25 7.63 10.02
CA LEU A 160 12.81 8.92 9.44
C LEU A 160 13.67 9.73 8.46
N LEU A 161 14.96 9.46 8.33
CA LEU A 161 15.88 10.10 7.37
C LEU A 161 16.35 9.09 6.30
N VAL A 162 15.83 7.87 6.33
CA VAL A 162 15.96 6.89 5.23
C VAL A 162 14.87 7.05 4.17
N PHE A 163 13.96 8.04 4.31
CA PHE A 163 12.95 8.32 3.28
C PHE A 163 13.59 8.57 1.90
N PRO A 164 14.63 9.42 1.76
CA PRO A 164 15.30 9.64 0.49
C PRO A 164 16.18 8.47 0.01
N SER A 165 16.56 7.53 0.88
CA SER A 165 17.53 6.46 0.58
C SER A 165 16.95 5.05 0.50
N VAL A 166 15.74 4.79 1.03
CA VAL A 166 14.92 3.62 0.66
C VAL A 166 14.17 3.90 -0.65
N ILE A 167 13.71 5.13 -0.85
CA ILE A 167 12.94 5.55 -2.03
C ILE A 167 13.83 6.45 -2.89
N THR A 168 14.84 5.84 -3.52
CA THR A 168 15.75 6.49 -4.47
C THR A 168 15.13 6.72 -5.85
N VAL A 169 13.90 6.24 -6.07
CA VAL A 169 13.15 6.31 -7.31
C VAL A 169 11.82 7.01 -7.03
N VAL A 170 11.46 7.96 -7.89
CA VAL A 170 10.12 8.60 -7.89
C VAL A 170 9.06 7.51 -8.08
N LEU A 171 8.35 7.16 -7.00
CA LEU A 171 7.28 6.16 -7.02
C LEU A 171 5.92 6.85 -6.96
N SER A 172 5.02 6.47 -7.87
CA SER A 172 3.61 6.88 -7.72
C SER A 172 3.01 6.33 -6.43
N ARG A 173 1.95 6.98 -5.93
CA ARG A 173 1.25 6.55 -4.72
C ARG A 173 0.68 5.13 -4.85
N ASP A 174 0.33 4.71 -6.07
CA ASP A 174 -0.26 3.40 -6.36
C ASP A 174 0.79 2.31 -6.50
N GLU A 175 1.96 2.61 -7.09
CA GLU A 175 3.13 1.73 -7.00
C GLU A 175 3.61 1.54 -5.56
N ALA A 176 3.55 2.57 -4.72
CA ALA A 176 3.87 2.45 -3.30
C ALA A 176 2.88 1.51 -2.56
N LYS A 177 1.57 1.61 -2.84
CA LYS A 177 0.56 0.66 -2.32
C LYS A 177 0.82 -0.77 -2.82
N MET A 178 1.15 -0.94 -4.11
CA MET A 178 1.43 -2.25 -4.70
C MET A 178 2.70 -2.87 -4.10
N ASN A 179 3.79 -2.12 -3.96
CA ASN A 179 5.03 -2.62 -3.35
C ASN A 179 4.86 -2.95 -1.86
N TYR A 180 4.07 -2.17 -1.11
CA TYR A 180 3.64 -2.54 0.24
C TYR A 180 2.95 -3.91 0.26
N LEU A 181 1.98 -4.13 -0.64
CA LEU A 181 1.24 -5.39 -0.73
C LEU A 181 2.12 -6.56 -1.19
N LYS A 182 3.07 -6.33 -2.10
CA LYS A 182 4.00 -7.36 -2.59
C LYS A 182 4.93 -7.88 -1.49
N ILE A 183 5.32 -7.03 -0.54
CA ILE A 183 6.09 -7.45 0.65
C ILE A 183 5.18 -8.10 1.68
N ALA A 184 3.98 -7.54 1.89
CA ALA A 184 3.06 -8.06 2.89
C ALA A 184 2.50 -9.45 2.55
N GLN A 185 2.36 -9.81 1.26
CA GLN A 185 1.86 -11.13 0.83
C GLN A 185 2.78 -12.29 1.25
N ASP A 186 4.07 -12.02 1.43
CA ASP A 186 5.10 -13.01 1.77
C ASP A 186 5.19 -13.25 3.30
N LEU A 187 4.40 -12.53 4.12
CA LEU A 187 4.36 -12.71 5.57
C LEU A 187 3.52 -13.96 5.92
N GLU A 188 4.02 -14.81 6.83
CA GLU A 188 3.42 -16.11 7.18
C GLU A 188 1.95 -16.05 7.62
N MET A 189 1.51 -14.91 8.19
CA MET A 189 0.14 -14.70 8.68
C MET A 189 -0.77 -13.97 7.66
N TYR A 190 -0.25 -13.59 6.48
CA TYR A 190 -1.01 -12.85 5.47
C TYR A 190 -2.17 -13.66 4.90
N GLY A 191 -3.36 -13.08 4.88
CA GLY A 191 -4.59 -13.74 4.39
C GLY A 191 -5.06 -14.93 5.24
N VAL A 192 -4.36 -15.26 6.33
CA VAL A 192 -4.68 -16.40 7.19
C VAL A 192 -5.84 -16.05 8.13
N ASN A 193 -6.79 -16.98 8.24
CA ASN A 193 -7.90 -16.89 9.19
C ASN A 193 -7.70 -17.96 10.28
N TYR A 194 -7.42 -17.54 11.51
CA TYR A 194 -7.20 -18.44 12.65
C TYR A 194 -8.51 -18.74 13.39
N PHE A 195 -8.72 -20.01 13.74
CA PHE A 195 -9.89 -20.46 14.49
C PHE A 195 -9.51 -21.39 15.65
N PRO A 196 -10.11 -21.21 16.85
CA PRO A 196 -9.98 -22.18 17.92
C PRO A 196 -10.84 -23.42 17.60
N ILE A 197 -10.18 -24.57 17.46
CA ILE A 197 -10.81 -25.86 17.21
C ILE A 197 -10.42 -26.86 18.30
N ALA A 198 -11.33 -27.77 18.63
CA ALA A 198 -11.06 -28.94 19.43
C ALA A 198 -10.70 -30.12 18.52
N VAL A 199 -9.53 -30.70 18.75
CA VAL A 199 -9.04 -31.91 18.07
C VAL A 199 -8.61 -32.91 19.13
N ASN A 200 -8.98 -34.19 18.95
CA ASN A 200 -8.47 -35.26 19.79
C ASN A 200 -6.99 -35.52 19.46
N SER A 201 -6.10 -34.89 20.24
CA SER A 201 -4.75 -35.36 20.54
C SER A 201 -3.86 -35.84 19.37
N LEU A 202 -3.68 -35.04 18.33
CA LEU A 202 -2.49 -35.12 17.46
C LEU A 202 -2.20 -33.79 16.77
N ILE A 203 -0.94 -33.38 16.78
CA ILE A 203 -0.44 -32.10 16.29
C ILE A 203 0.32 -32.33 14.99
N LEU A 204 0.03 -31.52 13.97
CA LEU A 204 0.88 -31.33 12.80
C LEU A 204 1.24 -29.84 12.67
N ASN A 205 2.35 -29.47 13.35
CA ASN A 205 3.29 -28.36 13.13
C ASN A 205 2.75 -26.94 12.80
N LEU A 206 3.17 -25.84 13.45
CA LEU A 206 4.15 -25.61 14.53
C LEU A 206 3.61 -24.59 15.55
N GLN A 207 4.06 -24.67 16.81
CA GLN A 207 3.78 -23.72 17.90
C GLN A 207 4.91 -22.64 18.00
N PRO A 208 4.82 -21.55 18.82
CA PRO A 208 4.21 -21.42 20.17
C PRO A 208 3.25 -20.20 20.33
N SER A 209 2.42 -20.06 21.37
CA SER A 209 2.09 -20.83 22.59
C SER A 209 0.65 -20.46 23.04
N GLU A 210 0.01 -21.32 23.84
CA GLU A 210 -1.34 -21.11 24.43
C GLU A 210 -2.50 -20.89 23.44
N GLY A 211 -2.97 -22.00 22.86
CA GLY A 211 -4.13 -22.02 21.97
C GLY A 211 -3.78 -22.69 20.64
N GLN A 212 -4.37 -23.85 20.37
CA GLN A 212 -4.13 -24.58 19.11
C GLN A 212 -4.92 -23.91 17.97
N CYS A 213 -4.29 -22.91 17.34
CA CYS A 213 -4.78 -22.28 16.12
C CYS A 213 -4.24 -23.05 14.91
N PHE A 214 -5.13 -23.50 14.03
CA PHE A 214 -4.75 -24.29 12.85
C PHE A 214 -4.95 -23.49 11.56
N LEU A 215 -3.99 -23.63 10.64
CA LEU A 215 -4.03 -23.08 9.29
C LEU A 215 -4.87 -24.00 8.39
N ILE A 216 -6.03 -23.53 7.93
CA ILE A 216 -6.85 -24.28 6.96
C ILE A 216 -6.47 -23.85 5.54
N LEU A 217 -5.36 -24.40 5.04
CA LEU A 217 -5.06 -24.36 3.60
C LEU A 217 -6.10 -25.21 2.84
N GLY A 218 -6.46 -24.78 1.64
CA GLY A 218 -7.53 -25.38 0.84
C GLY A 218 -7.28 -26.85 0.51
N ALA A 219 -7.88 -27.75 1.29
CA ALA A 219 -7.75 -29.19 1.16
C ALA A 219 -9.12 -29.84 0.93
N GLY A 220 -9.25 -30.55 -0.20
CA GLY A 220 -10.32 -31.52 -0.45
C GLY A 220 -11.76 -31.00 -0.46
N ASP A 221 -12.70 -31.93 -0.63
CA ASP A 221 -14.12 -31.65 -0.47
C ASP A 221 -14.41 -31.52 1.04
N LEU A 222 -14.70 -30.28 1.49
CA LEU A 222 -15.02 -29.99 2.87
C LEU A 222 -16.53 -30.10 3.11
N GLU A 223 -16.94 -31.08 3.92
CA GLU A 223 -18.34 -31.31 4.27
C GLU A 223 -18.62 -31.02 5.75
N LEU A 224 -19.82 -30.51 6.03
CA LEU A 224 -20.34 -30.38 7.40
C LEU A 224 -21.00 -31.72 7.81
N GLY A 225 -20.43 -32.37 8.81
CA GLY A 225 -20.89 -33.68 9.30
C GLY A 225 -22.19 -33.61 10.12
N PHE A 226 -22.80 -34.77 10.32
CA PHE A 226 -24.12 -34.96 10.93
C PHE A 226 -24.24 -34.42 12.38
N ILE A 227 -23.12 -34.20 13.08
CA ILE A 227 -23.05 -33.71 14.47
C ILE A 227 -22.43 -32.30 14.54
N GLY A 228 -22.38 -31.57 13.41
CA GLY A 228 -21.81 -30.22 13.35
C GLY A 228 -20.28 -30.16 13.42
N SER A 229 -19.60 -31.31 13.36
CA SER A 229 -18.16 -31.42 13.10
C SER A 229 -17.85 -31.17 11.63
N LEU A 230 -16.66 -30.63 11.36
CA LEU A 230 -16.13 -30.41 10.02
C LEU A 230 -15.28 -31.61 9.60
N THR A 231 -15.45 -32.06 8.37
CA THR A 231 -14.78 -33.25 7.82
C THR A 231 -14.09 -32.89 6.51
N ILE A 232 -12.76 -32.93 6.50
CA ILE A 232 -11.94 -32.77 5.29
C ILE A 232 -11.74 -34.13 4.65
N LYS A 233 -12.26 -34.34 3.44
CA LYS A 233 -11.99 -35.54 2.66
C LYS A 233 -10.84 -35.25 1.68
N PRO A 234 -9.64 -35.83 1.85
CA PRO A 234 -8.58 -35.68 0.86
C PRO A 234 -8.99 -36.29 -0.48
N LEU A 235 -8.42 -35.76 -1.58
CA LEU A 235 -8.71 -36.25 -2.93
C LEU A 235 -8.16 -37.67 -3.16
N ASP A 236 -7.05 -38.02 -2.50
CA ASP A 236 -6.57 -39.40 -2.44
C ASP A 236 -7.45 -40.22 -1.48
N LYS A 237 -8.13 -41.23 -2.04
CA LYS A 237 -8.98 -42.16 -1.30
C LYS A 237 -8.24 -43.02 -0.27
N LYS A 238 -6.89 -43.04 -0.31
CA LYS A 238 -6.04 -43.73 0.68
C LYS A 238 -5.61 -42.84 1.85
N ALA A 239 -5.74 -41.52 1.72
CA ALA A 239 -5.33 -40.59 2.77
C ALA A 239 -6.42 -40.49 3.86
N GLU A 240 -6.00 -40.24 5.11
CA GLU A 240 -6.91 -40.20 6.25
C GLU A 240 -7.84 -38.99 6.22
N VAL A 241 -9.10 -39.21 6.62
CA VAL A 241 -10.14 -38.17 6.67
C VAL A 241 -9.96 -37.35 7.94
N PHE A 242 -9.53 -36.10 7.81
CA PHE A 242 -9.35 -35.20 8.95
C PHE A 242 -10.69 -34.69 9.48
N LYS A 243 -10.91 -34.80 10.80
CA LYS A 243 -12.15 -34.38 11.47
C LYS A 243 -11.84 -33.50 12.67
N PHE A 244 -12.54 -32.37 12.74
CA PHE A 244 -12.39 -31.40 13.82
C PHE A 244 -13.71 -30.67 14.09
N PHE A 245 -13.80 -29.96 15.22
CA PHE A 245 -14.96 -29.11 15.50
C PHE A 245 -14.55 -27.93 16.39
N SER A 246 -15.13 -26.75 16.18
CA SER A 246 -15.17 -25.72 17.20
C SER A 246 -16.37 -25.97 18.13
N SER A 247 -16.24 -25.55 19.39
CA SER A 247 -17.33 -25.60 20.38
C SER A 247 -18.53 -24.71 20.00
N GLN A 248 -18.35 -23.79 19.05
CA GLN A 248 -19.37 -22.87 18.59
C GLN A 248 -19.84 -23.20 17.17
N LEU A 249 -21.10 -23.62 17.01
CA LEU A 249 -21.68 -23.96 15.70
C LEU A 249 -21.65 -22.79 14.70
N LYS A 250 -21.70 -21.54 15.17
CA LYS A 250 -21.54 -20.35 14.32
C LYS A 250 -20.13 -20.27 13.70
N VAL A 251 -19.09 -20.68 14.44
CA VAL A 251 -17.70 -20.75 13.96
C VAL A 251 -17.53 -21.87 12.93
N ASN A 252 -18.08 -23.08 13.16
CA ASN A 252 -18.00 -24.17 12.17
C ASN A 252 -18.65 -23.78 10.83
N LYS A 253 -19.77 -23.05 10.87
CA LYS A 253 -20.41 -22.50 9.67
C LYS A 253 -19.57 -21.42 8.98
N LEU A 254 -18.88 -20.56 9.74
CA LEU A 254 -17.97 -19.55 9.19
C LEU A 254 -16.76 -20.20 8.50
N ILE A 255 -16.13 -21.19 9.15
CA ILE A 255 -15.01 -21.96 8.59
C ILE A 255 -15.41 -22.57 7.24
N LEU A 256 -16.50 -23.34 7.18
CA LEU A 256 -16.97 -23.93 5.91
C LEU A 256 -17.15 -22.87 4.82
N GLN A 257 -17.78 -21.73 5.15
CA GLN A 257 -18.03 -20.65 4.18
C GLN A 257 -16.75 -19.96 3.69
N LEU A 258 -15.70 -19.90 4.50
CA LEU A 258 -14.39 -19.41 4.08
C LEU A 258 -13.65 -20.44 3.23
N CYS A 259 -13.72 -21.73 3.58
CA CYS A 259 -13.11 -22.79 2.79
C CYS A 259 -13.74 -22.91 1.40
N ILE A 260 -15.08 -22.90 1.29
CA ILE A 260 -15.77 -22.91 -0.01
C ILE A 260 -15.37 -21.71 -0.86
N GLY A 261 -15.42 -20.49 -0.31
CA GLY A 261 -15.10 -19.28 -1.09
C GLY A 261 -13.62 -19.19 -1.51
N ASN A 262 -12.69 -19.64 -0.67
CA ASN A 262 -11.27 -19.75 -1.06
C ASN A 262 -11.07 -20.84 -2.12
N HIS A 263 -11.76 -21.98 -2.02
CA HIS A 263 -11.69 -23.04 -3.03
C HIS A 263 -12.27 -22.58 -4.38
N ASP A 264 -13.41 -21.86 -4.37
CA ASP A 264 -14.01 -21.29 -5.59
C ASP A 264 -13.05 -20.33 -6.31
N LEU A 265 -12.32 -19.49 -5.56
CA LEU A 265 -11.30 -18.60 -6.11
C LEU A 265 -10.05 -19.36 -6.60
N PHE A 266 -9.55 -20.32 -5.82
CA PHE A 266 -8.45 -21.21 -6.21
C PHE A 266 -8.75 -21.97 -7.51
N MET A 267 -9.99 -22.44 -7.68
CA MET A 267 -10.47 -23.10 -8.90
C MET A 267 -10.73 -22.12 -10.05
N ARG A 268 -11.09 -20.85 -9.75
CA ARG A 268 -11.21 -19.79 -10.77
C ARG A 268 -9.84 -19.45 -11.37
N ARG A 269 -8.79 -19.31 -10.55
CA ARG A 269 -7.40 -19.03 -10.98
C ARG A 269 -6.82 -20.10 -11.92
N ARG A 270 -7.36 -21.32 -11.88
CA ARG A 270 -6.96 -22.48 -12.70
C ARG A 270 -7.82 -22.68 -13.95
N LYS A 271 -8.77 -21.77 -14.20
CA LYS A 271 -9.58 -21.71 -15.43
C LYS A 271 -9.12 -20.52 -16.27
N VAL A 272 -9.47 -20.52 -17.55
CA VAL A 272 -9.26 -19.36 -18.43
C VAL A 272 -10.08 -18.19 -17.88
N ASP A 273 -9.48 -17.00 -17.83
CA ASP A 273 -10.15 -15.76 -17.42
C ASP A 273 -11.45 -15.55 -18.21
N SER A 274 -12.51 -15.09 -17.55
CA SER A 274 -13.74 -14.68 -18.23
C SER A 274 -13.49 -13.48 -19.14
N ILE A 275 -14.33 -13.27 -20.15
CA ILE A 275 -14.26 -12.10 -21.05
C ILE A 275 -14.21 -10.79 -20.25
N GLU A 276 -14.98 -10.70 -19.15
CA GLU A 276 -14.95 -9.55 -18.25
C GLU A 276 -13.58 -9.33 -17.60
N ILE A 277 -12.96 -10.39 -17.06
CA ILE A 277 -11.62 -10.29 -16.44
C ILE A 277 -10.57 -9.96 -17.50
N GLN A 278 -10.68 -10.52 -18.71
CA GLN A 278 -9.78 -10.19 -19.83
C GLN A 278 -9.89 -8.71 -20.22
N GLN A 279 -11.11 -8.15 -20.27
CA GLN A 279 -11.34 -6.73 -20.51
C GLN A 279 -10.76 -5.86 -19.38
N MET A 280 -10.95 -6.24 -18.12
CA MET A 280 -10.36 -5.53 -16.97
C MET A 280 -8.83 -5.58 -17.00
N LYS A 281 -8.23 -6.71 -17.38
CA LYS A 281 -6.77 -6.85 -17.57
C LYS A 281 -6.26 -6.08 -18.80
N ALA A 282 -7.07 -5.86 -19.83
CA ALA A 282 -6.71 -4.98 -20.95
C ALA A 282 -6.70 -3.52 -20.49
N GLN A 283 -7.81 -3.06 -19.90
CA GLN A 283 -7.97 -1.72 -19.35
C GLN A 283 -6.84 -1.36 -18.36
N ALA A 284 -6.56 -2.21 -17.37
CA ALA A 284 -5.50 -1.95 -16.38
C ALA A 284 -4.09 -1.88 -17.00
N ARG A 285 -3.85 -2.60 -18.12
CA ARG A 285 -2.57 -2.50 -18.87
C ARG A 285 -2.47 -1.20 -19.67
N GLU A 286 -3.57 -0.75 -20.26
CA GLU A 286 -3.65 0.55 -20.94
C GLU A 286 -3.48 1.70 -19.95
N GLU A 287 -4.18 1.68 -18.82
CA GLU A 287 -4.05 2.65 -17.72
C GLU A 287 -2.59 2.70 -17.19
N LYS A 288 -1.96 1.54 -16.93
CA LYS A 288 -0.55 1.47 -16.52
C LYS A 288 0.40 2.01 -17.59
N HIS A 289 0.14 1.75 -18.88
CA HIS A 289 0.94 2.29 -19.99
C HIS A 289 0.80 3.82 -20.11
N HIS A 290 -0.41 4.35 -19.97
CA HIS A 290 -0.66 5.80 -19.96
C HIS A 290 0.02 6.48 -18.77
N SER A 291 -0.09 5.91 -17.57
CA SER A 291 0.58 6.41 -16.36
C SER A 291 2.10 6.43 -16.52
N LEU A 292 2.70 5.33 -17.00
CA LEU A 292 4.14 5.25 -17.27
C LEU A 292 4.59 6.27 -18.33
N SER A 293 3.83 6.43 -19.41
CA SER A 293 4.14 7.41 -20.46
C SER A 293 4.09 8.84 -19.92
N PHE A 294 3.10 9.18 -19.09
CA PHE A 294 2.98 10.49 -18.45
C PHE A 294 4.13 10.74 -17.46
N GLN A 295 4.53 9.73 -16.69
CA GLN A 295 5.67 9.81 -15.77
C GLN A 295 6.99 10.03 -16.53
N MET A 296 7.21 9.31 -17.64
CA MET A 296 8.38 9.52 -18.51
C MET A 296 8.43 10.92 -19.11
N GLU A 297 7.29 11.45 -19.59
CA GLU A 297 7.21 12.80 -20.12
C GLU A 297 7.45 13.87 -19.04
N THR A 298 6.85 13.71 -17.86
CA THR A 298 7.09 14.58 -16.69
C THR A 298 8.56 14.56 -16.28
N GLN A 299 9.19 13.39 -16.26
CA GLN A 299 10.62 13.27 -15.94
C GLN A 299 11.51 13.90 -17.02
N ARG A 300 11.16 13.79 -18.31
CA ARG A 300 11.87 14.47 -19.40
C ARG A 300 11.83 15.99 -19.23
N LEU A 301 10.64 16.55 -19.00
CA LEU A 301 10.45 17.99 -18.78
C LEU A 301 11.20 18.49 -17.55
N ALA A 302 11.22 17.72 -16.46
CA ALA A 302 11.99 18.04 -15.25
C ALA A 302 13.50 18.10 -15.53
N ARG A 303 14.06 17.13 -16.26
CA ARG A 303 15.48 17.11 -16.65
C ARG A 303 15.84 18.26 -17.58
N GLU A 304 14.99 18.57 -18.57
CA GLU A 304 15.20 19.69 -19.49
C GLU A 304 15.20 21.04 -18.73
N LYS A 305 14.27 21.22 -17.79
CA LYS A 305 14.24 22.39 -16.91
C LYS A 305 15.50 22.49 -16.05
N GLN A 306 15.94 21.40 -15.43
CA GLN A 306 17.16 21.39 -14.62
C GLN A 306 18.40 21.77 -15.45
N LEU A 307 18.59 21.16 -16.63
CA LEU A 307 19.71 21.48 -17.52
C LEU A 307 19.70 22.96 -17.96
N ARG A 308 18.51 23.53 -18.16
CA ARG A 308 18.36 24.96 -18.47
C ARG A 308 18.75 25.86 -17.30
N GLU A 309 18.32 25.54 -16.08
CA GLU A 309 18.71 26.30 -14.87
C GLU A 309 20.23 26.21 -14.59
N GLU A 310 20.84 25.04 -14.81
CA GLU A 310 22.28 24.85 -14.69
C GLU A 310 23.05 25.65 -15.75
N ALA A 311 22.60 25.65 -17.00
CA ALA A 311 23.19 26.44 -18.08
C ALA A 311 23.05 27.96 -17.84
N GLU A 312 21.93 28.41 -17.28
CA GLU A 312 21.69 29.82 -16.94
C GLU A 312 22.62 30.29 -15.81
N ARG A 313 22.78 29.49 -14.74
CA ARG A 313 23.76 29.77 -13.67
C ARG A 313 25.21 29.78 -14.18
N ALA A 314 25.58 28.82 -15.03
CA ALA A 314 26.91 28.77 -15.63
C ALA A 314 27.17 29.98 -16.55
N LYS A 315 26.14 30.47 -17.26
CA LYS A 315 26.22 31.70 -18.05
C LYS A 315 26.42 32.93 -17.16
N GLU A 316 25.65 33.09 -16.08
CA GLU A 316 25.83 34.18 -15.13
C GLU A 316 27.25 34.19 -14.50
N GLU A 317 27.80 33.02 -14.19
CA GLU A 317 29.16 32.89 -13.65
C GLU A 317 30.23 33.30 -14.67
N LEU A 318 30.05 32.92 -15.94
CA LEU A 318 30.94 33.34 -17.04
C LEU A 318 30.84 34.84 -17.32
N GLU A 319 29.64 35.43 -17.30
CA GLU A 319 29.43 36.87 -17.48
C GLU A 319 30.09 37.68 -16.36
N ARG A 320 30.03 37.22 -15.10
CA ARG A 320 30.74 37.83 -13.97
C ARG A 320 32.27 37.75 -14.12
N ARG A 321 32.80 36.59 -14.56
CA ARG A 321 34.24 36.44 -14.84
C ARG A 321 34.71 37.32 -15.98
N LEU A 322 33.93 37.44 -17.05
CA LEU A 322 34.24 38.32 -18.17
C LEU A 322 34.34 39.78 -17.71
N PHE A 323 33.38 40.25 -16.93
CA PHE A 323 33.39 41.61 -16.37
C PHE A 323 34.64 41.88 -15.49
N GLN A 324 35.05 40.91 -14.66
CA GLN A 324 36.28 41.02 -13.87
C GLN A 324 37.53 41.12 -14.77
N MET A 325 37.65 40.24 -15.77
CA MET A 325 38.76 40.25 -16.72
C MET A 325 38.82 41.55 -17.55
N GLU A 326 37.67 42.11 -17.94
CA GLU A 326 37.59 43.39 -18.67
C GLU A 326 38.02 44.58 -17.80
N ASP A 327 37.70 44.59 -16.51
CA ASP A 327 38.12 45.64 -15.59
C ASP A 327 39.62 45.52 -15.26
N GLU A 328 40.13 44.32 -14.99
CA GLU A 328 41.57 44.06 -14.81
C GLU A 328 42.38 44.47 -16.04
N ALA A 329 41.91 44.14 -17.25
CA ALA A 329 42.56 44.54 -18.50
C ALA A 329 42.55 46.07 -18.70
N ARG A 330 41.47 46.75 -18.29
CA ARG A 330 41.38 48.22 -18.33
C ARG A 330 42.36 48.87 -17.37
N GLN A 331 42.39 48.43 -16.11
CA GLN A 331 43.32 48.93 -15.10
C GLN A 331 44.79 48.71 -15.52
N ALA A 332 45.11 47.54 -16.08
CA ALA A 332 46.44 47.24 -16.62
C ALA A 332 46.81 48.17 -17.79
N ASN A 333 45.88 48.45 -18.70
CA ASN A 333 46.10 49.36 -19.82
C ASN A 333 46.27 50.82 -19.36
N GLU A 334 45.47 51.28 -18.39
CA GLU A 334 45.62 52.61 -17.78
C GLU A 334 46.98 52.76 -17.08
N ALA A 335 47.43 51.72 -16.37
CA ALA A 335 48.76 51.69 -15.75
C ALA A 335 49.88 51.76 -16.80
N LEU A 336 49.78 51.01 -17.91
CA LEU A 336 50.75 51.04 -19.01
C LEU A 336 50.81 52.42 -19.68
N VAL A 337 49.66 53.08 -19.92
CA VAL A 337 49.61 54.45 -20.47
C VAL A 337 50.24 55.45 -19.49
N SER A 338 49.94 55.34 -18.19
CA SER A 338 50.55 56.19 -17.16
C SER A 338 52.08 56.05 -17.12
N ILE A 339 52.59 54.81 -17.17
CA ILE A 339 54.03 54.52 -17.25
C ILE A 339 54.63 55.13 -18.52
N ALA A 340 53.98 54.99 -19.68
CA ALA A 340 54.46 55.55 -20.94
C ALA A 340 54.59 57.09 -20.88
N VAL A 341 53.58 57.79 -20.34
CA VAL A 341 53.62 59.25 -20.15
C VAL A 341 54.76 59.66 -19.20
N VAL A 342 54.95 58.93 -18.09
CA VAL A 342 56.07 59.19 -17.16
C VAL A 342 57.42 59.01 -17.85
N CYS A 343 57.58 57.97 -18.69
CA CYS A 343 58.80 57.77 -19.48
C CYS A 343 59.01 58.88 -20.52
N GLU A 344 57.98 59.32 -21.23
CA GLU A 344 58.06 60.46 -22.17
C GLU A 344 58.45 61.76 -21.46
N CYS A 345 57.90 62.04 -20.27
CA CYS A 345 58.29 63.20 -19.47
C CYS A 345 59.77 63.14 -19.03
N HIS A 346 60.29 61.98 -18.61
CA HIS A 346 61.71 61.83 -18.26
C HIS A 346 62.63 62.00 -19.48
N LEU A 347 62.22 61.49 -20.65
CA LEU A 347 62.92 61.68 -21.92
C LEU A 347 62.93 63.15 -22.34
N ALA A 348 61.81 63.87 -22.21
CA ALA A 348 61.68 65.28 -22.57
C ALA A 348 62.43 66.23 -21.63
N LEU A 349 62.58 65.87 -20.35
CA LEU A 349 63.36 66.64 -19.36
C LEU A 349 64.88 66.35 -19.42
N GLY A 350 65.31 65.38 -20.23
CA GLY A 350 66.72 65.01 -20.37
C GLY A 350 67.30 64.20 -19.20
N GLU A 351 66.48 63.83 -18.20
CA GLU A 351 66.89 63.04 -17.03
C GLU A 351 66.90 61.53 -17.31
N VAL A 352 67.63 61.10 -18.35
CA VAL A 352 67.86 59.68 -18.62
C VAL A 352 68.99 59.17 -17.74
N LYS A 353 68.66 58.76 -16.50
CA LYS A 353 69.57 57.96 -15.67
C LYS A 353 69.48 56.49 -16.06
N ILE A 354 70.42 56.05 -16.89
CA ILE A 354 70.69 54.63 -17.13
C ILE A 354 71.42 54.07 -15.91
N TYR A 355 70.92 52.95 -15.39
CA TYR A 355 71.61 52.04 -14.46
C TYR A 355 71.50 50.62 -15.00
#